data_AF-A3EXV5-F1
#
_entry.id   AF-A3EXV5-F1
#
_cell.length_a   1.000
_cell.length_b   1.000
_cell.length_c   1.000
_cell.angle_alpha   90.00
_cell.angle_beta   90.00
_cell.angle_gamma   90.00
#
_symmetry.space_group_name_H-M   'P 1'
#
loop_
_entity.id
_entity.type
_entity.pdbx_description
1 polymer ?
#
loop_
_entity_poly.entity_id
_entity_poly.type
_entity_poly.pdbx_seq_one_letter_code
_entity_poly.pdbx_strand_id
1 'polypeptide(L)'
;MIAVDPSAPTAEEHAAKAVTKLRYMQFREEQSSTSTLGFRIEAMEFRGSKPVTDLKKVKNSQEVCDTLSLFFGDREDIRQRLATRLIEIRARLEQSLYFKKHEVVGSSILIIYDDVKVGAWLIDFAKTRPVPSDKNLTHRLPWSPGNHEEGFLYGLDMLIKTMEKIKIPLNVKTEASTPSVLLTS
;
A
#
# COMPACT_ATOMS: atom_id res chain seq x y z
N MET A 1 -8.70 8.63 -17.26
CA MET A 1 -9.77 9.11 -16.36
C MET A 1 -11.09 8.47 -16.76
N ILE A 2 -11.60 8.75 -17.96
CA ILE A 2 -12.85 8.18 -18.52
C ILE A 2 -12.92 6.63 -18.42
N ALA A 3 -11.84 5.92 -18.71
CA ALA A 3 -11.81 4.45 -18.62
C ALA A 3 -12.03 3.90 -17.18
N VAL A 4 -11.83 4.73 -16.16
CA VAL A 4 -12.06 4.37 -14.75
C VAL A 4 -13.45 4.86 -14.31
N ASP A 5 -13.77 6.11 -14.64
CA ASP A 5 -15.07 6.74 -14.36
C ASP A 5 -15.38 7.75 -15.49
N PRO A 6 -16.35 7.46 -16.38
CA PRO A 6 -16.76 8.35 -17.47
C PRO A 6 -17.37 9.67 -17.00
N SER A 7 -17.91 9.72 -15.78
CA SER A 7 -18.60 10.89 -15.23
C SER A 7 -17.67 11.87 -14.51
N ALA A 8 -16.42 11.46 -14.22
CA ALA A 8 -15.48 12.27 -13.46
C ALA A 8 -14.96 13.56 -14.15
N PRO A 9 -14.77 13.61 -15.49
CA PRO A 9 -14.33 14.85 -16.13
C PRO A 9 -15.42 15.92 -16.19
N THR A 10 -15.04 17.19 -16.02
CA THR A 10 -15.97 18.32 -16.22
C THR A 10 -16.34 18.50 -17.70
N ALA A 11 -17.35 19.33 -17.99
CA ALA A 11 -17.74 19.63 -19.35
C ALA A 11 -16.59 20.24 -20.17
N GLU A 12 -15.79 21.10 -19.55
CA GLU A 12 -14.61 21.72 -20.16
C GLU A 12 -13.51 20.69 -20.45
N GLU A 13 -13.24 19.79 -19.49
CA GLU A 13 -12.26 18.70 -19.67
C GLU A 13 -12.67 17.73 -20.77
N HIS A 14 -13.97 17.43 -20.87
CA HIS A 14 -14.55 16.63 -21.95
C HIS A 14 -14.40 17.32 -23.31
N ALA A 15 -14.74 18.62 -23.40
CA ALA A 15 -14.61 19.40 -24.62
C ALA A 15 -13.16 19.50 -25.09
N ALA A 16 -12.23 19.71 -24.15
CA ALA A 16 -10.80 19.80 -24.43
C ALA A 16 -10.13 18.44 -24.69
N LYS A 17 -10.79 17.33 -24.33
CA LYS A 17 -10.23 15.97 -24.34
C LYS A 17 -8.90 15.88 -23.58
N ALA A 18 -8.73 16.70 -22.55
CA ALA A 18 -7.49 16.83 -21.81
C ALA A 18 -7.78 17.17 -20.35
N VAL A 19 -6.91 16.69 -19.45
CA VAL A 19 -6.89 17.06 -18.03
C VAL A 19 -5.47 17.43 -17.63
N THR A 20 -5.33 18.33 -16.66
CA THR A 20 -4.00 18.63 -16.12
C THR A 20 -3.46 17.44 -15.34
N LYS A 21 -2.13 17.36 -15.21
CA LYS A 21 -1.49 16.30 -14.42
C LYS A 21 -1.94 16.33 -12.96
N LEU A 22 -2.05 17.53 -12.36
CA LEU A 22 -2.49 17.69 -10.98
C LEU A 22 -3.92 17.14 -10.78
N ARG A 23 -4.84 17.55 -11.67
CA ARG A 23 -6.23 17.06 -11.66
C ARG A 23 -6.30 15.55 -11.78
N TYR A 24 -5.51 14.95 -12.68
CA TYR A 24 -5.48 13.51 -12.86
C TYR A 24 -4.94 12.78 -11.63
N MET A 25 -3.92 13.35 -10.96
CA MET A 25 -3.38 12.79 -9.72
C MET A 25 -4.41 12.81 -8.58
N GLN A 26 -5.11 13.94 -8.40
CA GLN A 26 -6.19 14.07 -7.41
C GLN A 26 -7.32 13.08 -7.67
N PHE A 27 -7.76 12.96 -8.93
CA PHE A 27 -8.74 11.94 -9.33
C PHE A 27 -8.26 10.53 -8.95
N ARG A 28 -7.00 10.17 -9.24
CA ARG A 28 -6.47 8.85 -8.88
C ARG A 28 -6.45 8.62 -7.37
N GLU A 29 -6.12 9.63 -6.58
CA GLU A 29 -6.14 9.55 -5.12
C GLU A 29 -7.55 9.30 -4.60
N GLU A 30 -8.56 9.98 -5.15
CA GLU A 30 -9.98 9.81 -4.82
C GLU A 30 -10.54 8.45 -5.21
N GLN A 31 -10.00 7.82 -6.26
CA GLN A 31 -10.42 6.48 -6.71
C GLN A 31 -9.73 5.33 -5.96
N SER A 32 -8.79 5.64 -5.06
CA SER A 32 -8.04 4.65 -4.29
C SER A 32 -8.17 4.89 -2.79
N SER A 33 -7.55 4.02 -1.98
CA SER A 33 -7.45 4.22 -0.54
C SER A 33 -6.49 5.36 -0.14
N THR A 34 -5.83 6.04 -1.08
CA THR A 34 -4.85 7.10 -0.75
C THR A 34 -5.51 8.25 0.02
N SER A 35 -6.70 8.68 -0.40
CA SER A 35 -7.40 9.81 0.23
C SER A 35 -7.92 9.51 1.64
N THR A 36 -8.16 8.24 1.97
CA THR A 36 -8.76 7.82 3.24
C THR A 36 -7.77 7.14 4.20
N LEU A 37 -6.79 6.40 3.66
CA LEU A 37 -5.81 5.63 4.41
C LEU A 37 -4.37 6.12 4.22
N GLY A 38 -4.10 7.09 3.34
CA GLY A 38 -2.75 7.60 3.09
C GLY A 38 -1.81 6.65 2.33
N PHE A 39 -2.32 5.50 1.86
CA PHE A 39 -1.59 4.58 0.99
C PHE A 39 -2.53 3.87 0.02
N ARG A 40 -1.99 3.22 -1.00
CA ARG A 40 -2.73 2.32 -1.90
C ARG A 40 -1.84 1.15 -2.33
N ILE A 41 -2.46 0.04 -2.71
CA ILE A 41 -1.77 -1.14 -3.25
C ILE A 41 -1.68 -0.96 -4.76
N GLU A 42 -0.48 -0.76 -5.29
CA GLU A 42 -0.25 -0.57 -6.74
C GLU A 42 -0.20 -1.90 -7.51
N ALA A 43 0.44 -2.90 -6.92
CA ALA A 43 0.59 -4.22 -7.53
C ALA A 43 0.79 -5.30 -6.45
N MET A 44 0.44 -6.54 -6.80
CA MET A 44 0.77 -7.74 -6.05
C MET A 44 1.22 -8.83 -7.02
N GLU A 45 2.13 -9.69 -6.61
CA GLU A 45 2.58 -10.83 -7.41
C GLU A 45 2.66 -12.07 -6.52
N PHE A 46 2.15 -13.20 -7.02
CA PHE A 46 2.25 -14.48 -6.35
C PHE A 46 3.25 -15.37 -7.08
N ARG A 47 3.87 -16.29 -6.35
CA ARG A 47 4.78 -17.28 -6.96
C ARG A 47 4.08 -18.02 -8.10
N GLY A 48 4.65 -17.93 -9.29
CA GLY A 48 4.13 -18.62 -10.47
C GLY A 48 2.90 -17.99 -11.12
N SER A 49 2.43 -16.83 -10.64
CA SER A 49 1.34 -16.08 -11.27
C SER A 49 1.85 -14.82 -11.97
N LYS A 50 1.07 -14.27 -12.91
CA LYS A 50 1.32 -12.91 -13.39
C LYS A 50 1.05 -11.90 -12.27
N PRO A 51 1.72 -10.73 -12.29
CA PRO A 51 1.40 -9.63 -11.39
C PRO A 51 -0.06 -9.18 -11.55
N VAL A 52 -0.75 -9.04 -10.42
CA VAL A 52 -2.06 -8.42 -10.30
C VAL A 52 -1.87 -6.91 -10.17
N THR A 53 -2.17 -6.18 -11.25
CA THR A 53 -2.00 -4.72 -11.32
C THR A 53 -3.32 -3.95 -11.42
N ASP A 54 -4.46 -4.65 -11.56
CA ASP A 54 -5.78 -4.00 -11.61
C ASP A 54 -6.36 -3.76 -10.21
N LEU A 55 -5.56 -3.11 -9.37
CA LEU A 55 -5.92 -2.77 -7.98
C LEU A 55 -6.36 -1.30 -7.85
N LYS A 56 -6.60 -0.64 -9.00
CA LYS A 56 -6.90 0.80 -9.09
C LYS A 56 -8.21 1.20 -8.39
N LYS A 57 -9.09 0.24 -8.12
CA LYS A 57 -10.39 0.43 -7.47
C LYS A 57 -10.42 -0.04 -6.02
N VAL A 58 -9.31 -0.58 -5.48
CA VAL A 58 -9.20 -0.92 -4.07
C VAL A 58 -9.17 0.39 -3.28
N LYS A 59 -10.30 0.73 -2.68
CA LYS A 59 -10.55 2.07 -2.12
C LYS A 59 -10.97 2.01 -0.66
N ASN A 60 -11.90 1.13 -0.31
CA ASN A 60 -12.42 1.10 1.05
C ASN A 60 -11.58 0.18 1.95
N SER A 61 -11.69 0.38 3.27
CA SER A 61 -10.88 -0.38 4.23
C SER A 61 -11.10 -1.89 4.15
N GLN A 62 -12.29 -2.34 3.76
CA GLN A 62 -12.59 -3.78 3.65
C GLN A 62 -11.88 -4.37 2.43
N GLU A 63 -11.97 -3.73 1.27
CA GLU A 63 -11.26 -4.15 0.05
C GLU A 63 -9.75 -4.21 0.27
N VAL A 64 -9.18 -3.25 1.01
CA VAL A 64 -7.75 -3.26 1.36
C VAL A 64 -7.43 -4.45 2.27
N CYS A 65 -8.25 -4.71 3.29
CA CYS A 65 -8.08 -5.89 4.15
C CYS A 65 -8.18 -7.20 3.35
N ASP A 66 -9.16 -7.33 2.46
CA ASP A 66 -9.37 -8.52 1.65
C ASP A 66 -8.20 -8.75 0.68
N THR A 67 -7.72 -7.67 0.05
CA THR A 67 -6.56 -7.69 -0.85
C THR A 67 -5.30 -8.14 -0.12
N LEU A 68 -5.06 -7.63 1.09
CA LEU A 68 -3.91 -8.04 1.90
C LEU A 68 -4.10 -9.44 2.51
N SER A 69 -5.31 -9.84 2.86
CA SER A 69 -5.61 -11.22 3.30
C SER A 69 -5.30 -12.21 2.19
N LEU A 70 -5.69 -11.90 0.95
CA LEU A 70 -5.32 -12.67 -0.23
C LEU A 70 -3.81 -12.72 -0.42
N PHE A 71 -3.12 -11.59 -0.23
CA PHE A 71 -1.65 -11.53 -0.32
C PHE A 71 -0.99 -12.51 0.64
N PHE A 72 -1.40 -12.55 1.92
CA PHE A 72 -0.79 -13.43 2.93
C PHE A 72 -1.25 -14.90 2.85
N GLY A 73 -2.42 -15.20 2.30
CA GLY A 73 -2.98 -16.55 2.31
C GLY A 73 -3.26 -17.01 3.75
N ASP A 74 -2.70 -18.15 4.16
CA ASP A 74 -2.80 -18.69 5.54
C ASP A 74 -1.60 -18.31 6.44
N ARG A 75 -0.71 -17.44 5.96
CA ARG A 75 0.58 -17.11 6.58
C ARG A 75 0.49 -16.02 7.64
N GLU A 76 -0.21 -16.34 8.73
CA GLU A 76 -0.33 -15.47 9.90
C GLU A 76 1.05 -15.12 10.51
N ASP A 77 2.01 -16.04 10.46
CA ASP A 77 3.39 -15.81 10.91
C ASP A 77 4.11 -14.74 10.09
N ILE A 78 3.84 -14.66 8.78
CA ILE A 78 4.41 -13.64 7.89
C ILE A 78 3.76 -12.29 8.18
N ARG A 79 2.42 -12.25 8.33
CA ARG A 79 1.68 -11.02 8.66
C ARG A 79 2.23 -10.37 9.93
N GLN A 80 2.42 -11.15 11.00
CA GLN A 80 2.93 -10.66 12.27
C GLN A 80 4.34 -10.09 12.15
N ARG A 81 5.25 -10.84 11.51
CA ARG A 81 6.64 -10.38 11.31
C ARG A 81 6.73 -9.14 10.43
N LEU A 82 5.89 -9.03 9.41
CA LEU A 82 5.80 -7.82 8.62
C LEU A 82 5.30 -6.63 9.45
N ALA A 83 4.26 -6.81 10.27
CA ALA A 83 3.76 -5.75 11.14
C ALA A 83 4.86 -5.24 12.08
N THR A 84 5.62 -6.13 12.71
CA THR A 84 6.80 -5.77 13.51
C THR A 84 7.81 -4.98 12.68
N ARG A 85 8.13 -5.45 11.47
CA ARG A 85 9.08 -4.77 10.58
C ARG A 85 8.61 -3.36 10.18
N LEU A 86 7.32 -3.16 9.93
CA LEU A 86 6.75 -1.86 9.61
C LEU A 86 6.81 -0.90 10.81
N ILE A 87 6.59 -1.40 12.03
CA ILE A 87 6.75 -0.63 13.27
C ILE A 87 8.21 -0.18 13.45
N GLU A 88 9.17 -1.08 13.19
CA GLU A 88 10.59 -0.73 13.22
C GLU A 88 10.94 0.35 12.20
N ILE A 89 10.46 0.21 10.95
CA ILE A 89 10.66 1.20 9.89
C ILE A 89 10.11 2.56 10.34
N ARG A 90 8.87 2.60 10.85
CA ARG A 90 8.26 3.83 11.37
C ARG A 90 9.16 4.50 12.41
N ALA A 91 9.61 3.75 13.42
CA ALA A 91 10.45 4.29 14.48
C ALA A 91 11.78 4.86 13.96
N ARG A 92 12.37 4.23 12.93
CA ARG A 92 13.59 4.74 12.28
C ARG A 92 13.34 6.01 11.47
N LEU A 93 12.21 6.09 10.76
CA LEU A 93 11.83 7.29 10.00
C LEU A 93 11.55 8.48 10.93
N GLU A 94 10.89 8.26 12.06
CA GLU A 94 10.61 9.31 13.06
C GLU A 94 11.86 9.94 13.66
N GLN A 95 12.96 9.18 13.73
CA GLN A 95 14.26 9.65 14.22
C GLN A 95 15.14 10.23 13.11
N SER A 96 14.75 10.08 11.84
CA SER A 96 15.56 10.49 10.70
C SER A 96 15.43 11.99 10.45
N LEU A 97 16.54 12.72 10.64
CA LEU A 97 16.63 14.12 10.26
C LEU A 97 16.43 14.32 8.75
N TYR A 98 16.95 13.39 7.94
CA TYR A 98 16.74 13.42 6.50
C TYR A 98 15.25 13.40 6.17
N PHE A 99 14.51 12.45 6.76
CA PHE A 99 13.09 12.30 6.50
C PHE A 99 12.31 13.55 6.91
N LYS A 100 12.53 14.04 8.14
CA LYS A 100 11.93 15.28 8.67
C LYS A 100 12.15 16.53 7.80
N LYS A 101 13.19 16.52 6.96
CA LYS A 101 13.59 17.64 6.09
C LYS A 101 13.31 17.41 4.60
N HIS A 102 12.59 16.35 4.22
CA HIS A 102 12.26 16.08 2.83
C HIS A 102 10.78 15.74 2.65
N GLU A 103 10.13 16.35 1.67
CA GLU A 103 8.81 15.89 1.20
C GLU A 103 9.01 14.59 0.40
N VAL A 104 8.34 13.50 0.79
CA VAL A 104 8.54 12.14 0.23
C VAL A 104 7.36 11.73 -0.64
N VAL A 105 7.29 12.31 -1.84
CA VAL A 105 6.15 12.12 -2.74
C VAL A 105 6.39 10.97 -3.72
N GLY A 106 5.41 10.06 -3.83
CA GLY A 106 5.40 9.01 -4.86
C GLY A 106 6.38 7.86 -4.61
N SER A 107 6.93 7.76 -3.40
CA SER A 107 7.68 6.61 -2.94
C SER A 107 6.76 5.45 -2.54
N SER A 108 7.32 4.25 -2.48
CA SER A 108 6.57 3.02 -2.14
C SER A 108 7.26 2.22 -1.06
N ILE A 109 6.51 1.35 -0.38
CA ILE A 109 7.06 0.28 0.46
C ILE A 109 6.95 -1.02 -0.33
N LEU A 110 8.09 -1.59 -0.72
CA LEU A 110 8.17 -2.89 -1.36
C LEU A 110 8.19 -3.98 -0.30
N ILE A 111 7.19 -4.85 -0.32
CA ILE A 111 7.07 -6.00 0.57
C ILE A 111 7.36 -7.26 -0.23
N ILE A 112 8.30 -8.07 0.25
CA ILE A 112 8.64 -9.36 -0.35
C ILE A 112 8.72 -10.38 0.78
N TYR A 113 8.14 -11.54 0.57
CA TYR A 113 8.28 -12.65 1.49
C TYR A 113 8.33 -14.00 0.76
N ASP A 114 8.90 -14.98 1.44
CA ASP A 114 8.93 -16.38 1.03
C ASP A 114 8.45 -17.28 2.18
N ASP A 115 8.69 -18.58 2.07
CA ASP A 115 8.27 -19.54 3.08
C ASP A 115 8.90 -19.28 4.45
N VAL A 116 10.05 -18.60 4.49
CA VAL A 116 10.89 -18.43 5.67
C VAL A 116 11.08 -16.96 6.06
N LYS A 117 11.20 -16.03 5.10
CA LYS A 117 11.62 -14.64 5.31
C LYS A 117 10.54 -13.67 4.87
N VAL A 118 10.51 -12.51 5.54
CA VAL A 118 9.73 -11.35 5.12
C VAL A 118 10.59 -10.10 5.22
N GLY A 119 10.46 -9.21 4.24
CA GLY A 119 11.18 -7.95 4.19
C GLY A 119 10.30 -6.82 3.67
N ALA A 120 10.65 -5.60 4.09
CA ALA A 120 10.02 -4.38 3.66
C ALA A 120 11.10 -3.29 3.48
N TRP A 121 11.04 -2.58 2.35
CA TRP A 121 11.99 -1.52 1.99
C TRP A 121 11.26 -0.33 1.39
N LEU A 122 11.72 0.88 1.70
CA LEU A 122 11.28 2.07 0.99
C LEU A 122 12.02 2.15 -0.35
N ILE A 123 11.28 2.44 -1.42
CA ILE A 123 11.80 2.57 -2.79
C ILE A 123 11.23 3.84 -3.45
N ASP A 124 11.77 4.19 -4.62
CA ASP A 124 11.31 5.29 -5.47
C ASP A 124 11.37 6.69 -4.83
N PHE A 125 12.58 7.13 -4.49
CA PHE A 125 12.85 8.47 -3.94
C PHE A 125 13.08 9.55 -5.00
N ALA A 126 12.78 9.28 -6.28
CA ALA A 126 13.08 10.19 -7.39
C ALA A 126 12.37 11.56 -7.31
N LYS A 127 11.29 11.64 -6.53
CA LYS A 127 10.54 12.88 -6.29
C LYS A 127 10.64 13.36 -4.84
N THR A 128 11.54 12.77 -4.06
CA THR A 128 11.85 13.24 -2.71
C THR A 128 12.68 14.51 -2.80
N ARG A 129 12.23 15.58 -2.14
CA ARG A 129 12.85 16.92 -2.25
C ARG A 129 13.06 17.53 -0.88
N PRO A 130 14.17 18.26 -0.66
CA PRO A 130 14.37 18.98 0.58
C PRO A 130 13.33 20.10 0.73
N VAL A 131 12.85 20.32 1.95
CA VAL A 131 11.99 21.46 2.28
C VAL A 131 12.82 22.67 2.74
N PRO A 132 12.25 23.89 2.75
CA PRO A 132 12.90 25.06 3.34
C PRO A 132 13.47 24.79 4.75
N SER A 133 14.61 25.40 5.08
CA SER A 133 15.38 25.08 6.29
C SER A 133 14.62 25.32 7.60
N ASP A 134 13.68 26.26 7.60
CA ASP A 134 12.79 26.62 8.70
C ASP A 134 11.66 25.61 8.92
N LYS A 135 11.41 24.70 7.96
CA LYS A 135 10.32 23.72 8.03
C LYS A 135 10.79 22.38 8.55
N ASN A 136 9.89 21.68 9.22
CA ASN A 136 10.03 20.31 9.66
C ASN A 136 8.70 19.62 9.41
N LEU A 137 8.73 18.47 8.73
CA LEU A 137 7.53 17.73 8.41
C LEU A 137 7.21 16.72 9.52
N THR A 138 5.93 16.53 9.77
CA THR A 138 5.41 15.45 10.63
C THR A 138 5.14 14.19 9.82
N HIS A 139 4.95 14.34 8.50
CA HIS A 139 4.49 13.32 7.54
C HIS A 139 3.14 12.71 7.92
N ARG A 140 2.35 13.42 8.73
CA ARG A 140 1.06 12.95 9.27
C ARG A 140 -0.07 13.95 9.11
N LEU A 141 0.26 15.23 9.12
CA LEU A 141 -0.74 16.27 8.92
C LEU A 141 -1.31 16.19 7.49
N PRO A 142 -2.59 16.56 7.29
CA PRO A 142 -3.14 16.68 5.96
C PRO A 142 -2.34 17.68 5.11
N TRP A 143 -2.18 17.37 3.83
CA TRP A 143 -1.57 18.29 2.87
C TRP A 143 -2.39 19.58 2.76
N SER A 144 -1.70 20.72 2.70
CA SER A 144 -2.27 21.99 2.30
C SER A 144 -1.24 22.82 1.51
N PRO A 145 -1.69 23.74 0.63
CA PRO A 145 -0.77 24.55 -0.15
C PRO A 145 0.28 25.25 0.73
N GLY A 146 1.55 24.91 0.49
CA GLY A 146 2.70 25.48 1.19
C GLY A 146 3.12 24.78 2.48
N ASN A 147 2.39 23.77 2.99
CA ASN A 147 2.83 23.04 4.19
C ASN A 147 3.82 21.91 3.90
N HIS A 148 3.90 21.43 2.65
CA HIS A 148 4.76 20.33 2.17
C HIS A 148 4.45 18.95 2.77
N GLU A 149 3.37 18.79 3.54
CA GLU A 149 3.01 17.51 4.16
C GLU A 149 2.40 16.57 3.13
N GLU A 150 2.92 15.35 3.04
CA GLU A 150 2.47 14.34 2.07
C GLU A 150 1.77 13.14 2.73
N GLY A 151 1.79 13.07 4.06
CA GLY A 151 1.09 12.02 4.82
C GLY A 151 1.75 10.65 4.79
N PHE A 152 3.05 10.52 4.48
CA PHE A 152 3.72 9.22 4.41
C PHE A 152 3.62 8.41 5.70
N LEU A 153 3.91 9.02 6.87
CA LEU A 153 3.81 8.33 8.16
C LEU A 153 2.35 8.07 8.56
N TYR A 154 1.41 8.93 8.15
CA TYR A 154 -0.02 8.64 8.30
C TYR A 154 -0.41 7.37 7.52
N GLY A 155 0.05 7.25 6.26
CA GLY A 155 -0.13 6.05 5.45
C GLY A 155 0.47 4.80 6.09
N LEU A 156 1.70 4.91 6.62
CA LEU A 156 2.36 3.81 7.32
C LEU A 156 1.62 3.42 8.62
N ASP A 157 1.11 4.39 9.37
CA ASP A 157 0.29 4.15 10.56
C ASP A 157 -1.00 3.41 10.20
N MET A 158 -1.66 3.80 9.11
CA MET A 158 -2.86 3.11 8.63
C MET A 158 -2.54 1.71 8.13
N LEU A 159 -1.42 1.51 7.42
CA LEU A 159 -0.99 0.18 6.98
C LEU A 159 -0.76 -0.75 8.16
N ILE A 160 -0.05 -0.30 9.21
CA ILE A 160 0.17 -1.07 10.44
C ILE A 160 -1.17 -1.42 11.11
N LYS A 161 -2.08 -0.44 11.25
CA LYS A 161 -3.42 -0.68 11.81
C LYS A 161 -4.24 -1.66 10.97
N THR A 162 -4.09 -1.62 9.65
CA THR A 162 -4.73 -2.57 8.75
C THR A 162 -4.18 -3.96 8.98
N MET A 163 -2.86 -4.12 9.15
CA MET A 163 -2.27 -5.42 9.48
C MET A 163 -2.93 -6.04 10.70
N GLU A 164 -3.16 -5.27 11.77
CA GLU A 164 -3.82 -5.74 13.01
C GLU A 164 -5.28 -6.18 12.81
N LYS A 165 -5.97 -5.63 11.80
CA LYS A 165 -7.38 -5.93 11.51
C LYS A 165 -7.58 -7.10 10.56
N ILE A 166 -6.57 -7.42 9.74
CA ILE A 166 -6.67 -8.53 8.77
C ILE A 166 -6.92 -9.82 9.54
N LYS A 167 -7.98 -10.53 9.15
CA LYS A 167 -8.24 -11.89 9.59
C LYS A 167 -7.65 -12.84 8.57
N ILE A 168 -6.57 -13.52 8.96
CA ILE A 168 -5.99 -14.60 8.16
C ILE A 168 -6.85 -15.84 8.34
N PRO A 169 -7.36 -16.45 7.25
CA PRO A 169 -8.09 -17.70 7.36
C PRO A 169 -7.19 -18.77 7.98
N LEU A 170 -7.64 -19.35 9.09
CA LEU A 170 -6.97 -20.50 9.70
C LEU A 170 -7.06 -21.66 8.72
N ASN A 171 -5.91 -22.23 8.35
CA ASN A 171 -5.88 -23.49 7.64
C ASN A 171 -6.38 -24.58 8.61
N VAL A 172 -7.69 -24.87 8.56
CA VAL A 172 -8.21 -26.12 9.11
C VAL A 172 -7.56 -27.18 8.24
N LYS A 173 -6.54 -27.86 8.77
CA LYS A 173 -6.01 -29.08 8.17
C LYS A 173 -7.22 -29.95 7.85
N THR A 174 -7.62 -29.99 6.59
CA THR A 174 -8.40 -31.12 6.10
C THR A 174 -7.46 -32.28 6.31
N GLU A 175 -7.83 -33.18 7.22
CA GLU A 175 -7.13 -34.44 7.38
C GLU A 175 -6.87 -34.98 5.99
N ALA A 176 -5.59 -35.09 5.63
CA ALA A 176 -5.21 -35.82 4.45
C ALA A 176 -5.80 -37.21 4.65
N SER A 177 -6.86 -37.51 3.91
CA SER A 177 -7.26 -38.89 3.68
C SER A 177 -6.03 -39.56 3.10
N THR A 178 -5.35 -40.35 3.92
CA THR A 178 -4.34 -41.27 3.42
C THR A 178 -5.08 -42.32 2.60
N PRO A 179 -4.90 -42.44 1.27
CA PRO A 179 -5.29 -43.65 0.58
C PRO A 179 -4.05 -44.54 0.55
N SER A 180 -4.15 -45.58 1.37
CA SER A 180 -3.38 -46.81 1.41
C SER A 180 -2.60 -47.16 0.13
N VAL A 181 -1.32 -47.49 0.28
CA VAL A 181 -0.57 -48.29 -0.69
C VAL A 181 -1.20 -49.67 -0.76
N LEU A 182 -1.71 -50.05 -1.93
CA LEU A 182 -2.10 -51.43 -2.24
C LEU A 182 -0.89 -52.14 -2.85
N LEU A 183 -0.23 -52.97 -2.05
CA LEU A 183 0.63 -54.04 -2.55
C LEU A 183 -0.25 -55.29 -2.72
N THR A 184 -0.29 -55.83 -3.94
CA THR A 184 -0.76 -57.19 -4.19
C THR A 184 0.30 -57.93 -4.99
N SER A 185 0.68 -59.10 -4.44
CA SER A 185 1.61 -60.16 -4.88
C SER A 185 2.48 -59.93 -6.11
#